data_AF-A0A0Q8HX40-F1
#
_entry.id   AF-A0A0Q8HX40-F1
#
_cell.length_a   1.000
_cell.length_b   1.000
_cell.length_c   1.000
_cell.angle_alpha   90.00
_cell.angle_beta   90.00
_cell.angle_gamma   90.00
#
_symmetry.space_group_name_H-M   'P 1'
#
loop_
_entity.id
_entity.type
_entity.pdbx_description
1 polymer ?
#
loop_
_entity_poly.entity_id
_entity_poly.type
_entity_poly.pdbx_seq_one_letter_code
_entity_poly.pdbx_strand_id
1 'polypeptide(L)'
;MACCAVLALVLGVLRAIWFHLFPGRRPAEPGFAPPARRSTDGAVIAVPERAPAPPRGTTSGLLLGVVIGTVAYALVVAAIGTTPLVRTFDGPWLWRDAALVALASAALLGVFARNTPTPRPALLVAAGITWTELGLVDMHLLGLFDFRVAALPLDLLFHGSGLLVVALGARSLARTPDRPIPRPA
;
A
#
# COMPACT_ATOMS: atom_id res chain seq x y z
N MET A 1 -14.52 -16.21 6.78
CA MET A 1 -14.15 -16.08 8.22
C MET A 1 -12.64 -15.99 8.41
N ALA A 2 -11.85 -16.99 7.97
CA ALA A 2 -10.38 -16.93 8.06
C ALA A 2 -9.77 -15.76 7.27
N CYS A 3 -10.25 -15.50 6.04
CA CYS A 3 -9.83 -14.35 5.24
C CYS A 3 -10.11 -12.99 5.93
N CYS A 4 -11.25 -12.84 6.62
CA CYS A 4 -11.59 -11.64 7.38
C CYS A 4 -10.64 -11.44 8.57
N ALA A 5 -10.24 -12.53 9.24
CA ALA A 5 -9.26 -12.48 10.33
C ALA A 5 -7.86 -12.13 9.81
N VAL A 6 -7.47 -12.66 8.64
CA VAL A 6 -6.23 -12.28 7.95
C VAL A 6 -6.28 -10.81 7.54
N LEU A 7 -7.38 -10.34 6.98
CA LEU A 7 -7.57 -8.93 6.62
C LEU A 7 -7.48 -8.01 7.85
N ALA A 8 -8.15 -8.37 8.95
CA ALA A 8 -8.06 -7.62 10.20
C ALA A 8 -6.64 -7.59 10.77
N LEU A 9 -5.92 -8.73 10.70
CA LEU A 9 -4.50 -8.81 11.09
C LEU A 9 -3.64 -7.89 10.23
N VAL A 10 -3.84 -7.91 8.92
CA VAL A 10 -3.12 -7.08 7.95
C VAL A 10 -3.36 -5.59 8.21
N LEU A 11 -4.62 -5.18 8.38
CA LEU A 11 -4.97 -3.81 8.73
C LEU A 11 -4.34 -3.40 10.07
N GLY A 12 -4.32 -4.30 11.06
CA GLY A 12 -3.63 -4.11 12.33
C GLY A 12 -2.13 -3.87 12.17
N VAL A 13 -1.45 -4.70 11.37
CA VAL A 13 -0.01 -4.58 11.08
C VAL A 13 0.30 -3.29 10.32
N LEU A 14 -0.46 -2.97 9.27
CA LEU A 14 -0.29 -1.73 8.50
C LEU A 14 -0.48 -0.50 9.38
N ARG A 15 -1.49 -0.51 10.25
CA ARG A 15 -1.73 0.55 11.23
C ARG A 15 -0.58 0.66 12.24
N ALA A 16 -0.04 -0.45 12.73
CA ALA A 16 1.10 -0.46 13.63
C ALA A 16 2.36 0.12 12.96
N ILE A 17 2.66 -0.31 11.72
CA ILE A 17 3.77 0.21 10.92
C ILE A 17 3.60 1.71 10.67
N TRP A 18 2.41 2.15 10.28
CA TRP A 18 2.09 3.55 10.06
C TRP A 18 2.42 4.41 11.28
N PHE A 19 1.98 3.99 12.47
CA PHE A 19 2.26 4.72 13.71
C PHE A 19 3.70 4.61 14.20
N HIS A 20 4.44 3.60 13.74
CA HIS A 20 5.86 3.50 14.00
C HIS A 20 6.65 4.48 13.11
N LEU A 21 6.27 4.60 11.83
CA LEU A 21 6.90 5.52 10.88
C LEU A 21 6.52 6.99 11.11
N PHE A 22 5.30 7.26 11.61
CA PHE A 22 4.78 8.60 11.86
C PHE A 22 4.31 8.76 13.32
N PRO A 23 5.22 8.79 14.30
CA PRO A 23 4.85 8.82 15.72
C PRO A 23 3.98 10.02 16.11
N GLY A 24 4.14 11.16 15.42
CA GLY A 24 3.33 12.37 15.66
C GLY A 24 1.93 12.38 15.03
N ARG A 25 1.55 11.32 14.29
CA ARG A 25 0.21 11.19 13.66
C ARG A 25 -0.69 10.18 14.35
N ARG A 26 -0.30 9.67 15.53
CA ARG A 26 -1.26 8.93 16.38
C ARG A 26 -2.41 9.89 16.72
N PRO A 27 -3.68 9.52 16.45
CA PRO A 27 -4.80 10.24 17.01
C PRO A 27 -4.54 10.37 18.51
N ALA A 28 -4.72 11.58 19.06
CA ALA A 28 -4.72 11.73 20.50
C ALA A 28 -5.73 10.72 21.02
N GLU A 29 -5.27 9.74 21.82
CA GLU A 29 -6.19 8.88 22.53
C GLU A 29 -7.13 9.82 23.27
N PRO A 30 -8.46 9.67 23.15
CA PRO A 30 -9.41 10.46 23.89
C PRO A 30 -9.13 10.19 25.36
N GLY A 31 -8.28 11.03 25.95
CA GLY A 31 -7.89 10.92 27.34
C GLY A 31 -9.15 11.04 28.15
N PHE A 32 -9.42 10.05 28.99
CA PHE A 32 -10.62 10.01 29.82
C PHE A 32 -10.75 11.24 30.73
N ALA A 33 -9.67 12.01 30.92
CA ALA A 33 -9.68 13.37 31.41
C ALA A 33 -8.40 14.11 30.97
N PRO A 34 -8.45 15.42 30.69
CA PRO A 34 -7.24 16.21 30.50
C PRO A 34 -6.39 16.19 31.78
N PRO A 35 -5.06 15.95 31.69
CA PRO A 35 -4.18 16.01 32.86
C PRO A 35 -4.16 17.44 33.43
N ALA A 36 -4.51 17.57 34.71
CA ALA A 36 -4.47 18.85 35.42
C ALA A 36 -3.02 19.36 35.50
N ARG A 37 -2.65 20.30 34.61
CA ARG A 37 -1.38 21.02 34.70
C ARG A 37 -1.61 22.31 35.48
N ARG A 38 -0.98 22.43 36.64
CA ARG A 38 -0.82 23.72 37.32
C ARG A 38 0.35 24.45 36.66
N SER A 39 0.13 25.66 36.14
CA SER A 39 1.20 26.51 35.64
C SER A 39 1.99 27.04 36.82
N THR A 40 3.17 26.47 37.10
CA THR A 40 3.96 26.94 38.24
C THR A 40 4.73 28.22 37.91
N ASP A 41 5.13 28.43 36.65
CA ASP A 41 5.84 29.65 36.26
C ASP A 41 5.44 30.04 34.85
N GLY A 42 5.03 31.29 34.64
CA GLY A 42 4.50 31.83 33.38
C GLY A 42 5.48 31.90 32.21
N ALA A 43 6.45 30.99 32.12
CA ALA A 43 7.38 30.89 31.02
C ALA A 43 6.72 30.16 29.84
N VAL A 44 6.38 30.93 28.80
CA VAL A 44 5.94 30.39 27.51
C VAL A 44 7.13 29.67 26.88
N ILE A 45 7.08 28.33 26.82
CA ILE A 45 8.06 27.55 26.06
C ILE A 45 7.80 27.80 24.59
N ALA A 46 8.64 28.61 23.95
CA ALA A 46 8.62 28.81 22.51
C ALA A 46 9.00 27.48 21.82
N VAL A 47 8.02 26.83 21.20
CA VAL A 47 8.26 25.66 20.35
C VAL A 47 8.86 26.20 19.04
N PRO A 48 10.09 25.83 18.68
CA PRO A 48 10.66 26.29 17.41
C PRO A 48 9.80 25.80 16.25
N GLU A 49 9.36 26.74 15.42
CA GLU A 49 8.56 26.47 14.23
C GLU A 49 9.39 25.64 13.24
N ARG A 50 9.05 24.35 13.13
CA ARG A 50 9.75 23.44 12.24
C ARG A 50 9.35 23.78 10.80
N ALA A 51 10.27 24.37 10.04
CA ALA A 51 10.07 24.62 8.63
C ALA A 51 9.62 23.33 7.91
N PRO A 52 8.52 23.37 7.13
CA PRO A 52 8.04 22.19 6.43
C PRO A 52 9.08 21.73 5.42
N ALA A 53 9.51 20.47 5.54
CA ALA A 53 10.37 19.86 4.53
C ALA A 53 9.62 19.85 3.18
N PRO A 54 10.28 20.20 2.07
CA PRO A 54 9.64 20.17 0.76
C PRO A 54 9.14 18.75 0.45
N PRO A 55 7.97 18.62 -0.19
CA PRO A 55 7.42 17.31 -0.54
C PRO A 55 8.39 16.60 -1.49
N ARG A 56 9.06 15.55 -1.01
CA ARG A 56 9.85 14.65 -1.86
C ARG A 56 8.88 13.92 -2.80
N GLY A 57 9.20 13.85 -4.09
CA GLY A 57 8.36 13.35 -5.20
C GLY A 57 7.96 11.86 -5.14
N THR A 58 7.35 11.42 -4.04
CA THR A 58 6.91 10.05 -3.79
C THR A 58 5.67 9.68 -4.59
N THR A 59 4.88 10.67 -5.04
CA THR A 59 3.59 10.45 -5.73
C THR A 59 3.75 9.79 -7.09
N SER A 60 4.77 10.14 -7.89
CA SER A 60 5.02 9.47 -9.18
C SER A 60 5.37 8.00 -8.99
N GLY A 61 6.12 7.68 -7.94
CA GLY A 61 6.50 6.31 -7.62
C GLY A 61 5.36 5.45 -7.12
N LEU A 62 4.44 6.03 -6.36
CA LEU A 62 3.23 5.30 -5.97
C LEU A 62 2.37 4.99 -7.20
N LEU A 63 2.11 5.99 -8.06
CA LEU A 63 1.31 5.79 -9.28
C LEU A 63 1.90 4.71 -10.19
N LEU A 64 3.20 4.76 -10.46
CA LEU A 64 3.85 3.75 -11.28
C LEU A 64 3.81 2.35 -10.63
N GLY A 65 3.91 2.27 -9.30
CA GLY A 65 3.75 1.03 -8.57
C GLY A 65 2.34 0.47 -8.70
N VAL A 66 1.30 1.31 -8.61
CA VAL A 66 -0.10 0.90 -8.83
C VAL A 66 -0.28 0.30 -10.22
N VAL A 67 0.25 0.95 -11.25
CA VAL A 67 0.19 0.44 -12.62
C VAL A 67 0.87 -0.93 -12.70
N ILE A 68 2.11 -1.04 -12.21
CA ILE A 68 2.87 -2.30 -12.26
C ILE A 68 2.10 -3.41 -11.54
N GLY A 69 1.55 -3.13 -10.35
CA GLY A 69 0.74 -4.08 -9.59
C GLY A 69 -0.52 -4.51 -10.35
N THR A 70 -1.22 -3.56 -10.98
CA THR A 70 -2.43 -3.83 -11.78
C THR A 70 -2.12 -4.71 -12.99
N VAL A 71 -1.07 -4.38 -13.74
CA VAL A 71 -0.67 -5.14 -14.94
C VAL A 71 -0.21 -6.54 -14.55
N ALA A 72 0.64 -6.66 -13.52
CA ALA A 72 1.10 -7.95 -13.02
C ALA A 72 -0.09 -8.82 -12.57
N TYR A 73 -1.03 -8.23 -11.83
CA TYR A 73 -2.25 -8.89 -11.38
C TYR A 73 -3.07 -9.42 -12.56
N ALA A 74 -3.39 -8.55 -13.52
CA ALA A 74 -4.17 -8.91 -14.71
C ALA A 74 -3.52 -10.05 -15.51
N LEU A 75 -2.19 -10.01 -15.69
CA LEU A 75 -1.44 -11.06 -16.38
C LEU A 75 -1.52 -12.40 -15.63
N VAL A 76 -1.38 -12.39 -14.30
CA VAL A 76 -1.49 -13.62 -13.52
C VAL A 76 -2.91 -14.17 -13.55
N VAL A 77 -3.93 -13.33 -13.40
CA VAL A 77 -5.33 -13.76 -13.49
C VAL A 77 -5.65 -14.34 -14.88
N ALA A 78 -5.18 -13.70 -15.95
CA ALA A 78 -5.32 -14.23 -17.30
C ALA A 78 -4.63 -15.60 -17.44
N ALA A 79 -3.41 -15.75 -16.90
CA ALA A 79 -2.69 -17.01 -16.94
C ALA A 79 -3.40 -18.12 -16.15
N ILE A 80 -3.78 -17.88 -14.89
CA ILE A 80 -4.46 -18.89 -14.05
C ILE A 80 -5.86 -19.23 -14.59
N GLY A 81 -6.53 -18.28 -15.25
CA GLY A 81 -7.84 -18.50 -15.89
C GLY A 81 -7.79 -19.50 -17.04
N THR A 82 -6.61 -19.73 -17.63
CA THR A 82 -6.40 -20.80 -18.63
C THR A 82 -6.15 -22.18 -18.03
N THR A 83 -6.10 -22.29 -16.69
CA THR A 83 -5.80 -23.54 -15.98
C THR A 83 -7.05 -24.10 -15.30
N PRO A 84 -7.11 -25.43 -15.05
CA PRO A 84 -8.20 -26.03 -14.28
C PRO A 84 -8.15 -25.69 -12.77
N LEU A 85 -7.13 -24.95 -12.31
CA LEU A 85 -6.99 -24.56 -10.91
C LEU A 85 -8.06 -23.56 -10.49
N VAL A 86 -8.59 -22.80 -11.44
CA VAL A 86 -9.52 -21.70 -11.18
C VAL A 86 -10.88 -22.02 -11.80
N ARG A 87 -11.93 -21.81 -11.02
CA ARG A 87 -13.30 -21.75 -11.56
C ARG A 87 -13.62 -20.28 -11.78
N THR A 88 -13.73 -19.86 -13.03
CA THR A 88 -14.29 -18.56 -13.37
C THR A 88 -15.82 -18.65 -13.32
N PHE A 89 -16.45 -17.60 -12.82
CA PHE A 89 -17.90 -17.45 -12.88
C PHE A 89 -18.26 -16.55 -14.07
N ASP A 90 -19.39 -16.84 -14.72
CA ASP A 90 -19.92 -16.00 -15.79
C ASP A 90 -20.18 -14.59 -15.23
N GLY A 91 -19.56 -13.58 -15.84
CA GLY A 91 -19.61 -12.21 -15.34
C GLY A 91 -18.97 -11.22 -16.32
N PRO A 92 -19.08 -9.90 -16.08
CA PRO A 92 -18.61 -8.85 -16.98
C PRO A 92 -17.07 -8.67 -16.95
N TRP A 93 -16.33 -9.77 -17.00
CA TRP A 93 -14.86 -9.83 -16.99
C TRP A 93 -14.23 -8.86 -17.99
N LEU A 94 -14.74 -8.85 -19.22
CA LEU A 94 -14.23 -7.99 -20.29
C LEU A 94 -14.33 -6.50 -19.93
N TRP A 95 -15.45 -6.07 -19.35
CA TRP A 95 -15.66 -4.66 -18.98
C TRP A 95 -14.80 -4.24 -17.79
N ARG A 96 -14.65 -5.14 -16.80
CA ARG A 96 -13.74 -4.92 -15.67
C ARG A 96 -12.30 -4.79 -16.15
N ASP A 97 -11.84 -5.73 -16.97
CA ASP A 97 -10.46 -5.74 -17.47
C ASP A 97 -10.19 -4.52 -18.35
N ALA A 98 -11.14 -4.13 -19.20
CA ALA A 98 -11.06 -2.90 -19.97
C ALA A 98 -10.96 -1.65 -19.08
N ALA A 99 -11.75 -1.57 -17.99
CA ALA A 99 -11.70 -0.45 -17.05
C ALA A 99 -10.35 -0.39 -16.30
N LEU A 100 -9.84 -1.53 -15.85
CA LEU A 100 -8.54 -1.62 -15.18
C LEU A 100 -7.39 -1.23 -16.11
N VAL A 101 -7.42 -1.68 -17.37
CA VAL A 101 -6.44 -1.29 -18.40
C VAL A 101 -6.52 0.21 -18.70
N ALA A 102 -7.71 0.78 -18.81
CA ALA A 102 -7.88 2.21 -19.03
C ALA A 102 -7.32 3.05 -17.87
N LEU A 103 -7.62 2.67 -16.62
CA LEU A 103 -7.08 3.30 -15.41
C LEU A 103 -5.56 3.20 -15.33
N ALA A 104 -4.99 2.02 -15.60
CA ALA A 104 -3.55 1.81 -15.62
C ALA A 104 -2.86 2.65 -16.71
N SER A 105 -3.48 2.76 -17.89
CA SER A 105 -2.97 3.56 -19.01
C SER A 105 -2.98 5.06 -18.70
N ALA A 106 -4.07 5.56 -18.10
CA ALA A 106 -4.17 6.96 -17.67
C ALA A 106 -3.14 7.30 -16.58
N ALA A 107 -2.93 6.39 -15.62
CA ALA A 107 -1.92 6.56 -14.59
C ALA A 107 -0.48 6.54 -15.16
N LEU A 108 -0.18 5.67 -16.12
CA LEU A 108 1.11 5.65 -16.83
C LEU A 108 1.40 6.96 -17.56
N LEU A 109 0.42 7.48 -18.30
CA LEU A 109 0.55 8.76 -19.00
C LEU A 109 0.87 9.90 -18.01
N GLY A 110 0.20 9.91 -16.86
CA GLY A 110 0.46 10.87 -15.79
C GLY A 110 1.85 10.75 -15.15
N VAL A 111 2.41 9.53 -15.06
CA VAL A 111 3.77 9.29 -14.56
C VAL A 111 4.82 9.74 -15.57
N PHE A 112 4.70 9.31 -16.84
CA PHE A 112 5.68 9.64 -17.88
C PHE A 112 5.76 11.14 -18.16
N ALA A 113 4.65 11.87 -18.00
CA ALA A 113 4.65 13.33 -18.15
C ALA A 113 5.48 14.07 -17.09
N ARG A 114 5.78 13.45 -15.94
CA ARG A 114 6.37 14.16 -14.79
C ARG A 114 7.89 14.06 -14.67
N ASN A 115 8.57 13.17 -15.41
CA ASN A 115 10.03 13.01 -15.43
C ASN A 115 10.73 13.03 -14.04
N THR A 116 10.03 12.64 -12.98
CA THR A 116 10.59 12.65 -11.63
C THR A 116 11.25 11.31 -11.30
N PRO A 117 12.48 11.32 -10.76
CA PRO A 117 13.14 10.10 -10.31
C PRO A 117 12.28 9.41 -9.25
N THR A 118 12.01 8.15 -9.50
CA THR A 118 11.03 7.38 -8.75
C THR A 118 11.73 6.42 -7.79
N PRO A 119 11.52 6.54 -6.46
CA PRO A 119 12.18 5.66 -5.51
C PRO A 119 11.63 4.24 -5.64
N ARG A 120 12.52 3.27 -5.94
CA ARG A 120 12.20 1.82 -6.02
C ARG A 120 11.35 1.29 -4.85
N PRO A 121 11.58 1.70 -3.60
CA PRO A 121 10.78 1.20 -2.49
C PRO A 121 9.30 1.63 -2.57
N ALA A 122 9.01 2.84 -3.05
CA ALA A 122 7.63 3.31 -3.20
C ALA A 122 6.88 2.55 -4.30
N LEU A 123 7.58 2.18 -5.37
CA LEU A 123 7.03 1.30 -6.42
C LEU A 123 6.57 -0.03 -5.84
N LEU A 124 7.43 -0.69 -5.06
CA LEU A 124 7.13 -1.99 -4.45
C LEU A 124 5.93 -1.90 -3.51
N VAL A 125 5.89 -0.88 -2.64
CA VAL A 125 4.77 -0.69 -1.71
C VAL A 125 3.45 -0.53 -2.48
N ALA A 126 3.40 0.35 -3.47
CA ALA A 126 2.17 0.58 -4.22
C ALA A 126 1.77 -0.63 -5.09
N ALA A 127 2.73 -1.33 -5.69
CA ALA A 127 2.46 -2.55 -6.45
C ALA A 127 1.89 -3.67 -5.56
N GLY A 128 2.47 -3.88 -4.38
CA GLY A 128 2.01 -4.88 -3.43
C GLY A 128 0.61 -4.59 -2.88
N ILE A 129 0.31 -3.32 -2.55
CA ILE A 129 -1.04 -2.91 -2.13
C ILE A 129 -2.05 -3.21 -3.24
N THR A 130 -1.76 -2.76 -4.46
CA THR A 130 -2.67 -2.93 -5.60
C THR A 130 -2.95 -4.40 -5.90
N TRP A 131 -1.90 -5.23 -5.86
CA TRP A 131 -2.02 -6.67 -6.01
C TRP A 131 -2.96 -7.29 -4.96
N THR A 132 -2.78 -6.97 -3.68
CA THR A 132 -3.60 -7.51 -2.60
C THR A 132 -5.04 -7.04 -2.69
N GLU A 133 -5.29 -5.75 -2.94
CA GLU A 133 -6.63 -5.18 -3.06
C GLU A 133 -7.40 -5.77 -4.24
N LEU A 134 -6.78 -5.88 -5.42
CA LEU A 134 -7.42 -6.51 -6.58
C LEU A 134 -7.73 -7.98 -6.32
N GLY A 135 -6.82 -8.73 -5.68
CA GLY A 135 -7.05 -10.11 -5.28
C GLY A 135 -8.29 -10.25 -4.39
N LEU A 136 -8.36 -9.43 -3.33
CA LEU A 136 -9.48 -9.45 -2.39
C LEU A 136 -10.80 -9.05 -3.06
N VAL A 137 -10.79 -8.00 -3.89
CA VAL A 137 -11.99 -7.53 -4.59
C VAL A 137 -12.51 -8.60 -5.54
N ASP A 138 -11.65 -9.16 -6.38
CA ASP A 138 -12.09 -10.14 -7.38
C ASP A 138 -12.60 -11.43 -6.74
N MET A 139 -11.91 -11.92 -5.70
CA MET A 139 -12.24 -13.20 -5.10
C MET A 139 -13.36 -13.11 -4.07
N HIS A 140 -13.41 -12.05 -3.25
CA HIS A 140 -14.37 -11.95 -2.14
C HIS A 140 -15.51 -10.98 -2.39
N LEU A 141 -15.29 -9.86 -3.08
CA LEU A 141 -16.34 -8.87 -3.32
C LEU A 141 -17.15 -9.22 -4.56
N LEU A 142 -16.47 -9.55 -5.65
CA LEU A 142 -17.10 -9.80 -6.94
C LEU A 142 -17.32 -11.29 -7.21
N GLY A 143 -16.68 -12.18 -6.44
CA GLY A 143 -16.79 -13.63 -6.59
C GLY A 143 -16.48 -14.08 -8.01
N LEU A 144 -15.52 -13.42 -8.67
CA LEU A 144 -15.25 -13.62 -10.10
C LEU A 144 -14.55 -14.94 -10.35
N PHE A 145 -13.73 -15.38 -9.41
CA PHE A 145 -13.09 -16.67 -9.47
C PHE A 145 -12.89 -17.32 -8.10
N ASP A 146 -12.72 -18.64 -8.09
CA ASP A 146 -12.37 -19.42 -6.90
C ASP A 146 -11.34 -20.52 -7.24
N PHE A 147 -10.48 -20.87 -6.29
CA PHE A 147 -9.48 -21.92 -6.44
C PHE A 147 -10.08 -23.29 -6.14
N ARG A 148 -10.09 -24.19 -7.14
CA ARG A 148 -10.73 -25.52 -7.02
C ARG A 148 -9.99 -26.51 -6.12
N VAL A 149 -8.66 -26.37 -6.02
CA VAL A 149 -7.78 -27.31 -5.31
C VAL A 149 -6.86 -26.53 -4.41
N ALA A 150 -6.62 -27.01 -3.18
CA ALA A 150 -5.75 -26.34 -2.22
C ALA A 150 -6.11 -24.85 -2.04
N ALA A 151 -7.42 -24.57 -1.91
CA ALA A 151 -7.96 -23.22 -1.84
C ALA A 151 -7.19 -22.39 -0.82
N LEU A 152 -6.99 -22.87 0.41
CA LEU A 152 -6.37 -22.09 1.47
C LEU A 152 -4.86 -21.78 1.25
N PRO A 153 -3.99 -22.75 0.87
CA PRO A 153 -2.61 -22.43 0.52
C PRO A 153 -2.43 -21.52 -0.70
N LEU A 154 -3.21 -21.73 -1.77
CA LEU A 154 -3.14 -20.89 -2.97
C LEU A 154 -3.70 -19.49 -2.70
N ASP A 155 -4.77 -19.40 -1.92
CA ASP A 155 -5.38 -18.15 -1.47
C ASP A 155 -4.39 -17.36 -0.61
N LEU A 156 -3.72 -18.01 0.34
CA LEU A 156 -2.66 -17.38 1.15
C LEU A 156 -1.46 -16.96 0.30
N LEU A 157 -1.03 -17.77 -0.66
CA LEU A 157 0.09 -17.42 -1.53
C LEU A 157 -0.26 -16.23 -2.41
N PHE A 158 -1.45 -16.25 -3.01
CA PHE A 158 -1.93 -15.21 -3.91
C PHE A 158 -2.11 -13.88 -3.16
N HIS A 159 -2.86 -13.86 -2.06
CA HIS A 159 -3.07 -12.65 -1.28
C HIS A 159 -1.85 -12.21 -0.46
N GLY A 160 -1.13 -13.18 0.10
CA GLY A 160 0.04 -12.96 0.95
C GLY A 160 1.26 -12.47 0.19
N SER A 161 1.39 -12.80 -1.10
CA SER A 161 2.51 -12.31 -1.92
C SER A 161 2.50 -10.79 -2.07
N GLY A 162 1.34 -10.16 -2.25
CA GLY A 162 1.24 -8.69 -2.29
C GLY A 162 1.70 -8.05 -0.97
N LEU A 163 1.29 -8.60 0.17
CA LEU A 163 1.70 -8.14 1.49
C LEU A 163 3.20 -8.32 1.75
N LEU A 164 3.79 -9.42 1.26
CA LEU A 164 5.22 -9.64 1.30
C LEU A 164 5.97 -8.54 0.50
N VAL A 165 5.48 -8.20 -0.69
CA VAL A 165 6.04 -7.11 -1.51
C VAL A 165 5.94 -5.76 -0.78
N VAL A 166 4.81 -5.47 -0.11
CA VAL A 166 4.65 -4.28 0.73
C VAL A 166 5.68 -4.26 1.86
N ALA A 167 5.84 -5.37 2.58
CA ALA A 167 6.77 -5.47 3.70
C ALA A 167 8.23 -5.25 3.25
N LEU A 168 8.61 -5.83 2.11
CA LEU A 168 9.94 -5.63 1.51
C LEU A 168 10.18 -4.18 1.09
N GLY A 169 9.20 -3.55 0.45
CA GLY A 169 9.24 -2.13 0.08
C GLY A 169 9.36 -1.22 1.31
N ALA A 170 8.54 -1.46 2.34
CA ALA A 170 8.58 -0.70 3.59
C ALA A 170 9.91 -0.86 4.34
N ARG A 171 10.44 -2.08 4.41
CA ARG A 171 11.76 -2.35 5.00
C ARG A 171 12.88 -1.62 4.25
N SER A 172 12.78 -1.53 2.92
CA SER A 172 13.75 -0.78 2.12
C SER A 172 13.65 0.72 2.35
N LEU A 173 12.44 1.27 2.55
CA LEU A 173 12.27 2.67 2.94
C LEU A 173 12.92 2.96 4.29
N ALA A 174 12.67 2.11 5.29
CA ALA A 174 13.21 2.26 6.65
C ALA A 174 14.74 2.18 6.72
N ARG A 175 15.39 1.56 5.73
CA ARG A 175 16.85 1.39 5.67
C ARG A 175 17.59 2.47 4.91
N THR A 176 16.90 3.40 4.25
CA THR A 176 17.57 4.44 3.47
C THR A 176 18.25 5.38 4.48
N PRO A 177 19.59 5.36 4.62
CA PRO A 177 20.25 6.15 5.65
C PRO A 177 20.02 7.62 5.36
N ASP A 178 19.82 8.43 6.41
CA ASP A 178 19.91 9.88 6.28
C ASP A 178 21.31 10.18 5.73
N ARG A 179 21.38 10.51 4.43
CA ARG A 179 22.63 10.86 3.79
C ARG A 179 23.14 12.09 4.54
N PRO A 180 24.33 12.05 5.16
CA PRO A 180 24.83 13.18 5.93
C PRO A 180 24.85 14.41 5.03
N ILE A 181 24.19 15.48 5.48
CA ILE A 181 24.20 16.76 4.78
C ILE A 181 25.67 17.22 4.77
N PRO A 182 26.29 17.41 3.59
CA PRO A 182 27.65 17.91 3.53
C PRO A 182 27.70 19.24 4.27
N ARG A 183 28.58 19.32 5.29
CA ARG A 183 28.78 20.58 6.01
C ARG A 183 29.45 21.56 5.04
N PRO A 184 28.97 22.83 4.96
CA PRO A 184 29.71 23.86 4.23
C PRO A 184 31.11 24.00 4.86
N ALA A 185 32.11 24.14 4.00
CA ALA A 185 33.51 24.36 4.36
C ALA A 185 33.74 25.80 4.85
#